data_AF-A0A930T2A9-F1
#
_entry.id   AF-A0A930T2A9-F1
#
_cell.length_a   1.000
_cell.length_b   1.000
_cell.length_c   1.000
_cell.angle_alpha   90.00
_cell.angle_beta   90.00
_cell.angle_gamma   90.00
#
_symmetry.space_group_name_H-M   'P 1'
#
loop_
_entity.id
_entity.type
_entity.pdbx_description
1 polymer ?
#
loop_
_entity_poly.entity_id
_entity_poly.type
_entity_poly.pdbx_seq_one_letter_code
_entity_poly.pdbx_strand_id
1 'polypeptide(L)'
;MTESLKSKTMEELSTLELAQILAEKMSISSYDWHKLKNNSRAQAGQQIASSLVYLLKDQPQEALAHVTQAQGWLDRTIKPLPCPSHGK
;
A
#
# COMPACT_ATOMS: atom_id res chain seq x y z
N MET A 1 13.66 8.37 -18.30
CA MET A 1 13.32 9.73 -17.82
C MET A 1 12.95 9.61 -16.34
N THR A 2 13.93 9.54 -15.45
CA THR A 2 13.73 9.21 -14.02
C THR A 2 14.72 9.99 -13.15
N GLU A 3 14.79 11.30 -13.35
CA GLU A 3 15.77 12.15 -12.64
C GLU A 3 15.20 13.47 -12.11
N SER A 4 13.88 13.62 -11.96
CA SER A 4 13.27 14.91 -11.59
C SER A 4 12.47 14.91 -10.27
N LEU A 5 12.60 13.87 -9.44
CA LEU A 5 11.93 13.81 -8.13
C LEU A 5 12.88 14.04 -6.94
N LYS A 6 14.21 13.95 -7.14
CA LYS A 6 15.19 14.05 -6.03
C LYS A 6 15.41 15.47 -5.49
N SER A 7 14.88 16.51 -6.14
CA SER A 7 15.11 17.91 -5.76
C SER A 7 13.86 18.71 -5.41
N LYS A 8 12.66 18.13 -5.51
CA LYS A 8 11.43 18.85 -5.15
C LYS A 8 11.25 18.87 -3.64
N THR A 9 10.92 20.03 -3.07
CA THR A 9 10.56 20.12 -1.65
C THR A 9 9.15 19.57 -1.42
N MET A 10 8.76 19.31 -0.16
CA MET A 10 7.43 18.78 0.15
C MET A 10 6.30 19.71 -0.31
N GLU A 11 6.55 21.02 -0.33
CA GLU A 11 5.61 22.06 -0.75
C GLU A 11 5.37 22.08 -2.26
N GLU A 12 6.32 21.59 -3.06
CA GLU A 12 6.24 21.56 -4.52
C GLU A 12 5.56 20.29 -5.07
N LEU A 13 5.45 19.27 -4.22
CA LEU A 13 4.82 18.00 -4.59
C LEU A 13 3.30 18.14 -4.54
N SER A 14 2.64 17.73 -5.61
CA SER A 14 1.19 17.57 -5.62
C SER A 14 0.75 16.52 -4.60
N THR A 15 -0.52 16.59 -4.17
CA THR A 15 -1.11 15.58 -3.28
C THR A 15 -0.99 14.17 -3.88
N LEU A 16 -1.10 14.04 -5.20
CA LEU A 16 -0.92 12.75 -5.89
C LEU A 16 0.52 12.25 -5.80
N GLU A 17 1.53 13.10 -6.04
CA GLU A 17 2.94 12.72 -5.89
C GLU A 17 3.26 12.32 -4.44
N LEU A 18 2.75 13.06 -3.45
CA LEU A 18 2.90 12.73 -2.03
C LEU A 18 2.26 11.38 -1.69
N ALA A 19 1.06 11.10 -2.19
CA ALA A 19 0.38 9.82 -1.98
C ALA A 19 1.15 8.65 -2.64
N GLN A 20 1.70 8.86 -3.84
CA GLN A 20 2.51 7.86 -4.53
C GLN A 20 3.80 7.55 -3.76
N ILE A 21 4.51 8.57 -3.28
CA ILE A 21 5.70 8.41 -2.44
C ILE A 21 5.35 7.67 -1.14
N LEU A 22 4.21 8.01 -0.51
CA LEU A 22 3.75 7.31 0.69
C LEU A 22 3.45 5.83 0.39
N ALA A 23 2.75 5.53 -0.71
CA ALA A 23 2.43 4.17 -1.11
C ALA A 23 3.69 3.35 -1.38
N GLU A 24 4.70 3.93 -2.04
CA GLU A 24 6.01 3.30 -2.24
C GLU A 24 6.70 3.00 -0.90
N LYS A 25 6.71 3.95 0.04
CA LYS A 25 7.32 3.75 1.37
C LYS A 25 6.61 2.73 2.24
N MET A 26 5.30 2.56 2.06
CA MET A 26 4.48 1.62 2.83
C MET A 26 4.38 0.24 2.17
N SER A 27 4.78 0.11 0.89
CA SER A 27 4.73 -1.14 0.16
C SER A 27 5.57 -2.22 0.84
N ILE A 28 4.97 -3.39 1.05
CA ILE A 28 5.68 -4.55 1.58
C ILE A 28 6.44 -5.21 0.42
N SER A 29 7.76 -5.06 0.44
CA SER A 29 8.64 -5.67 -0.56
C SER A 29 8.58 -7.21 -0.52
N SER A 30 8.97 -7.87 -1.61
CA SER A 30 9.10 -9.33 -1.63
C SER A 30 10.09 -9.84 -0.58
N TYR A 31 11.15 -9.08 -0.30
CA TYR A 31 12.13 -9.36 0.75
C TYR A 31 11.50 -9.33 2.15
N ASP A 32 10.66 -8.33 2.43
CA ASP A 32 10.02 -8.14 3.74
C ASP A 32 8.73 -8.97 3.91
N TRP A 33 8.23 -9.59 2.84
CA TRP A 33 6.96 -10.31 2.84
C TRP A 33 6.90 -11.37 3.94
N HIS A 34 7.93 -12.21 4.07
CA HIS A 34 7.94 -13.28 5.07
C HIS A 34 7.84 -12.74 6.50
N LYS A 35 8.41 -11.56 6.76
CA LYS A 35 8.40 -10.89 8.06
C LYS A 35 7.06 -10.21 8.34
N LEU A 36 6.46 -9.59 7.33
CA LEU A 36 5.29 -8.71 7.50
C LEU A 36 3.96 -9.33 7.04
N LYS A 37 3.95 -10.55 6.47
CA LYS A 37 2.72 -11.20 5.99
C LYS A 37 1.62 -11.30 7.04
N ASN A 38 1.97 -11.51 8.31
CA ASN A 38 1.00 -11.62 9.41
C ASN A 38 0.82 -10.31 10.20
N ASN A 39 1.51 -9.23 9.81
CA ASN A 39 1.40 -7.95 10.49
C ASN A 39 0.19 -7.18 9.93
N SER A 40 -0.97 -7.34 10.58
CA SER A 40 -2.22 -6.65 10.23
C SER A 40 -2.05 -5.15 10.03
N ARG A 41 -1.21 -4.49 10.84
CA ARG A 41 -1.01 -3.04 10.75
C ARG A 41 -0.23 -2.66 9.49
N ALA A 42 0.84 -3.40 9.18
CA ALA A 42 1.63 -3.17 7.97
C ALA A 42 0.80 -3.46 6.71
N GLN A 43 0.05 -4.57 6.72
CA GLN A 43 -0.84 -4.96 5.63
C GLN A 43 -1.96 -3.94 5.40
N ALA A 44 -2.64 -3.49 6.44
CA ALA A 44 -3.65 -2.44 6.32
C ALA A 44 -3.04 -1.11 5.86
N GLY A 45 -1.85 -0.77 6.37
CA GLY A 45 -1.14 0.46 6.03
C GLY A 45 -0.85 0.57 4.54
N GLN A 46 -0.30 -0.47 3.91
CA GLN A 46 -0.04 -0.44 2.46
C GLN A 46 -1.34 -0.28 1.66
N GLN A 47 -2.43 -0.94 2.07
CA GLN A 47 -3.72 -0.86 1.39
C GLN A 47 -4.30 0.56 1.48
N ILE A 48 -4.22 1.21 2.65
CA ILE A 48 -4.68 2.59 2.81
C ILE A 48 -3.86 3.55 1.93
N ALA A 49 -2.54 3.41 1.91
CA ALA A 49 -1.69 4.25 1.08
C ALA A 49 -2.01 4.09 -0.43
N SER A 50 -2.22 2.85 -0.89
CA SER A 50 -2.69 2.58 -2.26
C SER A 50 -4.08 3.18 -2.53
N SER A 51 -5.04 3.05 -1.60
CA SER A 51 -6.39 3.61 -1.78
C SER A 51 -6.38 5.12 -2.00
N LEU A 52 -5.48 5.84 -1.32
CA LEU A 52 -5.35 7.29 -1.47
C LEU A 52 -4.88 7.66 -2.88
N VAL A 53 -3.93 6.90 -3.44
CA VAL A 53 -3.46 7.09 -4.82
C VAL A 53 -4.59 6.89 -5.82
N TYR A 54 -5.40 5.84 -5.65
CA TYR A 54 -6.55 5.57 -6.52
C TYR A 54 -7.62 6.65 -6.41
N LEU A 55 -7.95 7.08 -5.20
CA LEU A 55 -8.94 8.13 -4.97
C LEU A 55 -8.53 9.45 -5.63
N LEU A 56 -7.25 9.83 -5.51
CA LEU A 56 -6.70 11.05 -6.12
C LEU A 56 -6.56 10.97 -7.65
N LYS A 57 -6.76 9.78 -8.24
CA LYS A 57 -6.82 9.54 -9.69
C LYS A 57 -8.25 9.41 -10.22
N ASP A 58 -9.25 9.75 -9.41
CA ASP A 58 -10.68 9.58 -9.72
C ASP A 58 -11.04 8.11 -10.00
N GLN A 59 -10.41 7.17 -9.29
CA GLN A 59 -10.65 5.72 -9.36
C GLN A 59 -11.27 5.19 -8.05
N PRO A 60 -12.54 5.53 -7.75
CA PRO A 60 -13.13 5.26 -6.44
C PRO A 60 -13.44 3.78 -6.21
N GLN A 61 -13.66 2.98 -7.26
CA GLN A 61 -13.91 1.54 -7.11
C GLN A 61 -12.65 0.81 -6.66
N GLU A 62 -11.50 1.13 -7.25
CA GLU A 62 -10.18 0.63 -6.86
C GLU A 62 -9.83 1.09 -5.44
N ALA A 63 -10.05 2.37 -5.13
CA ALA A 63 -9.85 2.91 -3.79
C ALA A 63 -10.68 2.15 -2.75
N LEU A 64 -11.96 1.90 -3.04
CA LEU A 64 -12.85 1.16 -2.15
C LEU A 64 -12.36 -0.27 -1.92
N ALA A 65 -11.94 -0.98 -2.98
CA ALA A 65 -11.39 -2.34 -2.84
C ALA A 65 -10.19 -2.38 -1.88
N HIS A 66 -9.28 -1.40 -1.99
CA HIS A 66 -8.16 -1.27 -1.07
C HIS A 66 -8.60 -0.95 0.37
N VAL A 67 -9.58 -0.07 0.57
CA VAL A 67 -10.13 0.23 1.90
C VAL A 67 -10.76 -1.00 2.53
N THR A 68 -11.54 -1.79 1.78
CA THR A 68 -12.13 -3.04 2.26
C THR A 68 -11.05 -4.04 2.69
N GLN A 69 -9.97 -4.17 1.91
CA GLN A 69 -8.83 -5.02 2.29
C GLN A 69 -8.15 -4.50 3.57
N ALA A 70 -7.96 -3.20 3.71
CA ALA A 70 -7.38 -2.61 4.92
C ALA A 70 -8.25 -2.89 6.16
N GLN A 71 -9.57 -2.70 6.04
CA GLN A 71 -10.53 -3.03 7.09
C GLN A 71 -10.40 -4.50 7.49
N GLY A 72 -10.38 -5.41 6.52
CA GLY A 72 -10.30 -6.85 6.79
C GLY A 72 -9.01 -7.28 7.50
N TRP A 73 -7.91 -6.57 7.27
CA TRP A 73 -6.66 -6.77 8.02
C TRP A 73 -6.76 -6.28 9.46
N LEU A 74 -7.42 -5.15 9.70
CA LEU A 74 -7.56 -4.55 11.03
C LEU A 74 -8.57 -5.30 11.91
N ASP A 75 -9.69 -5.73 11.34
CA ASP A 75 -10.74 -6.50 12.03
C ASP A 75 -10.48 -8.03 12.05
N ARG A 76 -9.40 -8.47 11.39
CA ARG A 76 -8.93 -9.85 11.30
C ARG A 76 -9.86 -10.81 10.54
N THR A 77 -10.75 -10.28 9.69
CA THR A 77 -11.55 -11.10 8.76
C THR A 77 -10.72 -11.62 7.59
N ILE A 78 -9.65 -10.92 7.21
CA ILE A 78 -8.67 -11.38 6.23
C ILE A 78 -7.54 -12.12 6.93
N LYS A 79 -7.16 -13.27 6.34
CA LYS A 79 -5.98 -14.04 6.75
C LYS A 79 -4.90 -13.94 5.68
N PRO A 80 -3.62 -13.92 6.10
CA PRO A 80 -2.51 -14.00 5.16
C PRO A 80 -2.61 -15.25 4.31
N LEU A 81 -2.30 -15.10 3.02
CA LEU A 81 -2.16 -16.26 2.15
C LEU A 81 -1.10 -17.22 2.72
N PRO A 82 -1.34 -18.54 2.63
CA PRO A 82 -0.33 -19.52 3.03
C PRO A 82 0.94 -19.34 2.20
N CYS A 83 2.08 -19.77 2.74
CA CYS A 83 3.34 -19.71 2.01
C CYS A 83 3.24 -20.58 0.75
N PRO A 84 3.54 -20.06 -0.46
CA PRO A 84 3.45 -20.86 -1.69
C PRO A 84 4.39 -22.07 -1.68
N SER A 85 5.42 -22.07 -0.82
CA SER A 85 6.35 -23.19 -0.60
C SER A 85 5.97 -24.17 0.52
N HIS A 86 4.86 -23.95 1.24
CA HIS A 86 4.34 -24.89 2.24
C HIS A 86 2.98 -25.46 1.79
N GLY A 87 3.06 -26.32 0.78
CA GLY A 87 1.94 -27.12 0.27
C GLY A 87 2.42 -28.39 -0.44
N LYS A 88 3.58 -28.92 -0.06
CA LYS A 88 4.01 -30.29 -0.39
C LYS A 88 3.83 -31.16 0.84
#